data_AF-A0A960JBC8-F1
#
_entry.id   AF-A0A960JBC8-F1
#
_cell.length_a   1.000
_cell.length_b   1.000
_cell.length_c   1.000
_cell.angle_alpha   90.00
_cell.angle_beta   90.00
_cell.angle_gamma   90.00
#
_symmetry.space_group_name_H-M   'P 1'
#
loop_
_entity.id
_entity.type
_entity.pdbx_description
1 polymer ?
#
loop_
_entity_poly.entity_id
_entity_poly.type
_entity_poly.pdbx_seq_one_letter_code
_entity_poly.pdbx_strand_id
1 'polypeptide(L)'
;MRVLLIGWLLLFACDGTPPQTQTTALDQTQEQEAAPDPEPQPEPEPPLEAPTPPPPEKKTVPPPKAAAASSNIVLAPLAESDRVDYEPNGRRRIGVHRELPATAPEAAWTTDANGAPVWRVTVQATGAVALRLHFTGFHVGAGRVTVLEADSAKRGQTRSYSGDGPAGDGELWSDIVDGDTAIVEYYPADSSVKSGDAPFRIDKVSHMWASPLEAF
;
A
#
# COMPACT_ATOMS: atom_id res chain seq x y z
N MET A 1 -58.04 24.72 11.77
CA MET A 1 -56.93 25.69 11.61
C MET A 1 -56.69 25.88 10.11
N ARG A 2 -56.84 27.11 9.64
CA ARG A 2 -56.51 27.55 8.26
C ARG A 2 -55.01 27.83 8.17
N VAL A 3 -54.46 27.72 6.95
CA VAL A 3 -53.38 28.51 6.27
C VAL A 3 -52.75 27.57 5.22
N LEU A 4 -53.20 27.57 3.96
CA LEU A 4 -52.76 28.37 2.81
C LEU A 4 -51.24 28.34 2.54
N LEU A 5 -50.82 27.66 1.45
CA LEU A 5 -49.60 28.00 0.73
C LEU A 5 -49.85 27.89 -0.78
N ILE A 6 -49.73 29.07 -1.38
CA ILE A 6 -49.81 29.43 -2.80
C ILE A 6 -48.44 29.11 -3.41
N GLY A 7 -48.36 28.49 -4.58
CA GLY A 7 -47.97 29.24 -5.76
C GLY A 7 -47.28 28.34 -6.78
N TRP A 8 -47.77 28.43 -8.02
CA TRP A 8 -47.35 27.69 -9.20
C TRP A 8 -46.39 28.54 -10.06
N LEU A 9 -45.48 27.82 -10.74
CA LEU A 9 -44.95 28.06 -12.10
C LEU A 9 -44.02 29.24 -12.41
N LEU A 10 -42.81 28.93 -12.90
CA LEU A 10 -42.34 29.37 -14.23
C LEU A 10 -41.12 28.57 -14.70
N LEU A 11 -41.28 27.94 -15.88
CA LEU A 11 -40.25 27.37 -16.73
C LEU A 11 -39.44 28.49 -17.40
N PHE A 12 -38.14 28.28 -17.59
CA PHE A 12 -37.42 28.73 -18.78
C PHE A 12 -36.32 27.71 -19.12
N ALA A 13 -36.46 27.08 -20.28
CA ALA A 13 -35.41 26.37 -21.00
C ALA A 13 -34.83 27.32 -22.05
N CYS A 14 -33.53 27.19 -22.38
CA CYS A 14 -33.01 27.24 -23.75
C CYS A 14 -31.49 27.02 -23.80
N ASP A 15 -31.13 26.01 -24.60
CA ASP A 15 -29.84 25.64 -25.19
C ASP A 15 -28.96 26.79 -25.71
N GLY A 16 -27.64 26.57 -25.76
CA GLY A 16 -26.73 27.43 -26.53
C GLY A 16 -25.25 27.01 -26.50
N THR A 17 -24.83 26.18 -27.46
CA THR A 17 -23.42 25.94 -27.90
C THR A 17 -23.51 25.40 -29.34
N PRO A 18 -22.56 25.60 -30.29
CA PRO A 18 -21.35 26.45 -30.40
C PRO A 18 -21.38 27.34 -31.70
N PRO A 19 -20.28 27.92 -32.22
CA PRO A 19 -19.31 27.16 -33.04
C PRO A 19 -17.83 27.47 -32.76
N GLN A 20 -16.98 26.52 -33.16
CA GLN A 20 -15.53 26.64 -33.23
C GLN A 20 -15.08 27.43 -34.47
N THR A 21 -14.00 28.19 -34.32
CA THR A 21 -13.24 28.76 -35.45
C THR A 21 -11.84 28.17 -35.44
N GLN A 22 -11.50 27.52 -36.57
CA GLN A 22 -10.17 26.96 -36.86
C GLN A 22 -9.19 28.04 -37.30
N THR A 23 -7.91 27.78 -37.01
CA THR A 23 -6.71 27.90 -37.86
C THR A 23 -6.64 29.05 -38.88
N THR A 24 -5.65 29.92 -38.67
CA THR A 24 -4.90 30.54 -39.77
C THR A 24 -3.40 30.43 -39.48
N ALA A 25 -2.71 29.74 -40.39
CA ALA A 25 -1.26 29.61 -40.44
C ALA A 25 -0.61 30.95 -40.81
N LEU A 26 0.55 31.25 -40.20
CA LEU A 26 1.46 32.28 -40.68
C LEU A 26 2.73 31.60 -41.18
N ASP A 27 2.84 31.65 -42.50
CA ASP A 27 3.99 31.41 -43.35
C ASP A 27 5.13 32.38 -42.99
N GLN A 28 6.32 31.85 -42.71
CA GLN A 28 7.56 32.62 -42.64
C GLN A 28 8.57 31.95 -43.56
N THR A 29 8.60 32.41 -44.80
CA THR A 29 9.72 32.21 -45.74
C THR A 29 10.81 33.21 -45.37
N GLN A 30 11.97 32.74 -44.92
CA GLN A 30 13.16 33.57 -44.68
C GLN A 30 14.17 33.32 -45.80
N GLU A 31 14.40 34.36 -46.61
CA GLU A 31 15.47 34.47 -47.60
C GLU A 31 16.84 34.26 -46.93
N GLN A 32 17.64 33.37 -47.51
CA GLN A 32 18.98 33.03 -47.06
C GLN A 32 20.01 33.78 -47.90
N GLU A 33 20.60 34.82 -47.32
CA GLU A 33 21.72 35.57 -47.89
C GLU A 33 23.00 34.73 -47.82
N ALA A 34 23.70 34.60 -48.95
CA ALA A 34 24.89 33.77 -49.11
C ALA A 34 26.11 34.39 -48.42
N ALA A 35 26.72 33.65 -47.49
CA ALA A 35 28.00 34.00 -46.87
C ALA A 35 29.19 33.52 -47.74
N PRO A 36 30.33 34.25 -47.74
CA PRO A 36 31.51 33.90 -48.53
C PRO A 36 32.27 32.66 -47.99
N ASP A 37 33.00 32.03 -48.91
CA ASP A 37 33.68 30.73 -48.82
C ASP A 37 34.70 30.63 -47.67
N PRO A 38 34.62 29.63 -46.77
CA PRO A 38 35.58 29.46 -45.68
C PRO A 38 36.89 28.80 -46.13
N GLU A 39 38.01 29.38 -45.67
CA GLU A 39 39.39 28.91 -45.85
C GLU A 39 39.58 27.45 -45.35
N PRO A 40 40.40 26.61 -46.01
CA PRO A 40 40.45 25.17 -45.77
C PRO A 40 40.93 24.83 -44.36
N GLN A 41 40.07 24.15 -43.60
CA GLN A 41 40.38 23.60 -42.28
C GLN A 41 41.28 22.36 -42.39
N PRO A 42 42.22 22.15 -41.46
CA PRO A 42 43.04 20.93 -41.43
C PRO A 42 42.17 19.68 -41.25
N GLU A 43 42.53 18.64 -42.01
CA GLU A 43 41.86 17.35 -42.11
C GLU A 43 41.69 16.67 -40.73
N PRO A 44 40.52 16.09 -40.41
CA PRO A 44 40.28 15.46 -39.12
C PRO A 44 41.15 14.20 -38.96
N GLU A 45 41.91 14.14 -37.86
CA GLU A 45 42.59 12.93 -37.42
C GLU A 45 41.60 11.76 -37.29
N PRO A 46 42.00 10.51 -37.62
CA PRO A 46 41.13 9.35 -37.47
C PRO A 46 40.71 9.21 -36.00
N PRO A 47 39.46 8.81 -35.70
CA PRO A 47 39.00 8.71 -34.33
C PRO A 47 39.87 7.70 -33.56
N LEU A 48 40.47 8.16 -32.46
CA LEU A 48 40.84 7.27 -31.37
C LEU A 48 39.55 6.55 -30.95
N GLU A 49 39.53 5.22 -31.06
CA GLU A 49 38.46 4.38 -30.52
C GLU A 49 38.13 4.86 -29.11
N ALA A 50 36.93 5.42 -28.95
CA ALA A 50 36.42 5.74 -27.63
C ALA A 50 36.36 4.43 -26.83
N PRO A 51 36.87 4.38 -25.58
CA PRO A 51 36.64 3.22 -24.75
C PRO A 51 35.12 3.02 -24.64
N THR A 52 34.66 1.82 -25.00
CA THR A 52 33.26 1.41 -24.88
C THR A 52 32.74 1.84 -23.51
N PRO A 53 31.61 2.58 -23.41
CA PRO A 53 31.03 2.84 -22.10
C PRO A 53 30.77 1.48 -21.43
N PRO A 54 31.11 1.31 -20.15
CA PRO A 54 30.71 0.11 -19.44
C PRO A 54 29.19 -0.07 -19.60
N PRO A 55 28.68 -1.31 -19.65
CA PRO A 55 27.25 -1.57 -19.61
C PRO A 55 26.64 -0.73 -18.48
N PRO A 56 25.43 -0.17 -18.63
CA PRO A 56 24.83 0.59 -17.54
C PRO A 56 24.88 -0.30 -16.31
N GLU A 57 25.71 0.07 -15.33
CA GLU A 57 25.67 -0.56 -14.03
C GLU A 57 24.22 -0.49 -13.64
N LYS A 58 23.58 -1.65 -13.52
CA LYS A 58 22.38 -1.76 -12.71
C LYS A 58 22.83 -1.16 -11.40
N LYS A 59 22.43 0.09 -11.12
CA LYS A 59 22.22 0.53 -9.76
C LYS A 59 21.21 -0.46 -9.25
N THR A 60 21.72 -1.57 -8.75
CA THR A 60 21.10 -2.38 -7.73
C THR A 60 20.78 -1.33 -6.69
N VAL A 61 19.56 -0.81 -6.71
CA VAL A 61 19.02 -0.12 -5.56
C VAL A 61 19.29 -1.12 -4.46
N PRO A 62 20.21 -0.81 -3.52
CA PRO A 62 20.45 -1.74 -2.44
C PRO A 62 19.07 -2.02 -1.86
N PRO A 63 18.68 -3.29 -1.64
CA PRO A 63 17.44 -3.57 -0.92
C PRO A 63 17.46 -2.67 0.31
N PRO A 64 16.34 -1.98 0.64
CA PRO A 64 16.32 -1.01 1.72
C PRO A 64 17.09 -1.58 2.90
N LYS A 65 18.15 -0.86 3.24
CA LYS A 65 19.16 -1.19 4.24
C LYS A 65 18.49 -1.85 5.45
N ALA A 66 18.70 -3.16 5.55
CA ALA A 66 18.17 -4.05 6.56
C ALA A 66 16.63 -4.08 6.63
N ALA A 67 16.07 -5.28 6.49
CA ALA A 67 14.98 -5.68 7.36
C ALA A 67 15.44 -5.42 8.81
N ALA A 68 15.18 -4.21 9.31
CA ALA A 68 15.39 -3.86 10.69
C ALA A 68 14.68 -4.94 11.51
N ALA A 69 15.44 -5.54 12.45
CA ALA A 69 15.09 -6.74 13.19
C ALA A 69 13.59 -6.74 13.51
N SER A 70 12.80 -7.55 12.81
CA SER A 70 11.36 -7.55 13.04
C SER A 70 11.05 -8.46 14.21
N SER A 71 10.35 -7.88 15.17
CA SER A 71 9.37 -8.55 16.01
C SER A 71 8.74 -9.79 15.42
N ASN A 72 9.11 -11.05 15.70
CA ASN A 72 8.45 -12.19 15.01
C ASN A 72 7.54 -12.98 15.96
N ILE A 73 6.24 -13.03 15.65
CA ILE A 73 5.30 -14.02 16.20
C ILE A 73 5.16 -15.13 15.15
N VAL A 74 5.55 -16.36 15.50
CA VAL A 74 5.46 -17.50 14.57
C VAL A 74 4.57 -18.58 15.18
N LEU A 75 3.49 -18.91 14.48
CA LEU A 75 2.65 -20.05 14.77
C LEU A 75 3.00 -21.22 13.88
N ALA A 76 3.18 -22.40 14.47
CA ALA A 76 3.39 -23.65 13.76
C ALA A 76 2.24 -23.97 12.80
N PRO A 77 2.45 -24.83 11.78
CA PRO A 77 1.39 -25.29 10.89
C PRO A 77 0.18 -25.87 11.63
N LEU A 78 -0.99 -25.80 11.01
CA LEU A 78 -2.17 -26.52 11.48
C LEU A 78 -1.95 -28.03 11.37
N ALA A 79 -2.48 -28.78 12.33
CA ALA A 79 -2.64 -30.22 12.17
C ALA A 79 -3.69 -30.49 11.09
N GLU A 80 -3.54 -31.58 10.34
CA GLU A 80 -4.50 -31.95 9.30
C GLU A 80 -5.91 -32.15 9.87
N SER A 81 -6.02 -32.64 11.11
CA SER A 81 -7.31 -32.78 11.80
C SER A 81 -8.03 -31.46 12.08
N ASP A 82 -7.30 -30.34 12.13
CA ASP A 82 -7.89 -29.01 12.35
C ASP A 82 -8.46 -28.42 11.05
N ARG A 83 -8.07 -28.98 9.89
CA ARG A 83 -8.54 -28.59 8.56
C ARG A 83 -9.82 -29.34 8.22
N VAL A 84 -10.92 -28.85 8.79
CA VAL A 84 -12.27 -29.34 8.47
C VAL A 84 -12.84 -28.47 7.37
N ASP A 85 -12.93 -28.97 6.14
CA ASP A 85 -13.40 -28.17 4.98
C ASP A 85 -14.89 -27.85 5.01
N TYR A 86 -15.69 -28.67 5.69
CA TYR A 86 -17.12 -28.49 5.79
C TYR A 86 -17.60 -28.72 7.21
N GLU A 87 -18.36 -27.75 7.72
CA GLU A 87 -19.09 -27.88 8.98
C GLU A 87 -20.23 -28.92 8.84
N PRO A 88 -20.74 -29.50 9.94
CA PRO A 88 -21.86 -30.46 9.90
C PRO A 88 -23.13 -29.92 9.22
N ASN A 89 -23.28 -28.60 9.13
CA ASN A 89 -24.38 -27.93 8.43
C ASN A 89 -24.14 -27.72 6.92
N GLY A 90 -23.06 -28.29 6.36
CA GLY A 90 -22.70 -28.19 4.95
C GLY A 90 -22.02 -26.87 4.54
N ARG A 91 -21.77 -25.95 5.47
CA ARG A 91 -21.05 -24.70 5.16
C ARG A 91 -19.57 -24.99 4.96
N ARG A 92 -19.02 -24.50 3.85
CA ARG A 92 -17.58 -24.54 3.60
C ARG A 92 -16.85 -23.68 4.65
N ARG A 93 -15.83 -24.26 5.25
CA ARG A 93 -14.87 -23.59 6.12
C ARG A 93 -13.57 -23.43 5.35
N ILE A 94 -12.96 -22.27 5.49
CA ILE A 94 -11.73 -21.90 4.77
C ILE A 94 -10.57 -21.61 5.71
N GLY A 95 -10.81 -21.65 7.02
CA GLY A 95 -9.87 -21.23 8.04
C GLY A 95 -10.33 -21.51 9.47
N VAL A 96 -9.40 -21.30 10.41
CA VAL A 96 -9.64 -21.33 11.86
C VAL A 96 -9.10 -20.06 12.51
N HIS A 97 -9.67 -19.65 13.64
CA HIS A 97 -9.04 -18.64 14.49
C HIS A 97 -8.07 -19.29 15.46
N ARG A 98 -6.91 -18.68 15.66
CA ARG A 98 -5.89 -19.13 16.61
C ARG A 98 -5.47 -17.97 17.47
N GLU A 99 -5.34 -18.22 18.76
CA GLU A 99 -4.81 -17.27 19.72
C GLU A 99 -3.31 -17.04 19.44
N LEU A 100 -2.88 -15.79 19.54
CA LEU A 100 -1.49 -15.39 19.58
C LEU A 100 -1.05 -15.28 21.05
N PRO A 101 0.24 -15.56 21.35
CA PRO A 101 0.75 -15.39 22.70
C PRO A 101 0.57 -13.94 23.16
N ALA A 102 0.10 -13.76 24.41
CA ALA A 102 -0.13 -12.44 24.99
C ALA A 102 1.15 -11.61 25.17
N THR A 103 2.32 -12.29 25.21
CA THR A 103 3.62 -11.63 25.19
C THR A 103 3.85 -11.07 23.80
N ALA A 104 3.68 -9.75 23.65
CA ALA A 104 4.13 -9.06 22.47
C ALA A 104 5.63 -9.36 22.29
N PRO A 105 6.05 -9.86 21.12
CA PRO A 105 7.48 -10.01 20.89
C PRO A 105 8.09 -8.59 20.92
N GLU A 106 9.36 -8.49 21.31
CA GLU A 106 10.03 -7.22 21.57
C GLU A 106 10.00 -6.34 20.32
N ALA A 107 8.97 -5.51 20.19
CA ALA A 107 8.64 -4.87 18.93
C ALA A 107 9.72 -3.88 18.54
N ALA A 108 10.10 -3.90 17.27
CA ALA A 108 11.17 -3.05 16.81
C ALA A 108 10.60 -1.70 16.43
N TRP A 109 10.90 -0.71 17.27
CA TRP A 109 10.86 0.68 16.87
C TRP A 109 11.96 0.93 15.85
N THR A 110 11.56 1.43 14.70
CA THR A 110 12.45 1.78 13.58
C THR A 110 12.11 3.18 13.12
N THR A 111 12.85 3.67 12.13
CA THR A 111 12.55 4.94 11.47
C THR A 111 12.31 4.64 10.00
N ASP A 112 11.25 5.22 9.43
CA ASP A 112 11.00 5.10 7.99
C ASP A 112 11.96 5.97 7.16
N ALA A 113 11.79 5.94 5.83
CA ALA A 113 12.62 6.71 4.90
C ALA A 113 12.54 8.23 5.09
N ASN A 114 11.47 8.73 5.73
CA ASN A 114 11.24 10.15 5.98
C ASN A 114 11.67 10.58 7.38
N GLY A 115 12.20 9.69 8.21
CA GLY A 115 12.59 10.02 9.57
C GLY A 115 11.47 9.82 10.61
N ALA A 116 10.29 9.31 10.21
CA ALA A 116 9.17 9.09 11.12
C ALA A 116 9.35 7.78 11.90
N PRO A 117 9.00 7.73 13.20
CA PRO A 117 9.06 6.51 13.98
C PRO A 117 8.01 5.49 13.51
N VAL A 118 8.40 4.23 13.46
CA VAL A 118 7.53 3.11 13.10
C VAL A 118 7.73 1.97 14.06
N TRP A 119 6.66 1.54 14.72
CA TRP A 119 6.62 0.28 15.45
C TRP A 119 6.28 -0.83 14.47
N ARG A 120 7.09 -1.90 14.40
CA ARG A 120 6.89 -3.01 13.46
C ARG A 120 6.93 -4.37 14.15
N VAL A 121 5.97 -5.22 13.78
CA VAL A 121 5.95 -6.65 14.11
C VAL A 121 5.55 -7.46 12.87
N THR A 122 6.05 -8.68 12.78
CA THR A 122 5.70 -9.67 11.77
C THR A 122 4.97 -10.81 12.46
N VAL A 123 3.84 -11.21 11.89
CA VAL A 123 3.04 -12.34 12.34
C VAL A 123 3.03 -13.37 11.22
N GLN A 124 3.56 -14.56 11.50
CA GLN A 124 3.56 -15.68 10.58
C GLN A 124 2.69 -16.82 11.16
N ALA A 125 1.81 -17.37 10.33
CA ALA A 125 1.11 -18.60 10.64
C ALA A 125 1.40 -19.64 9.56
N THR A 126 2.44 -20.44 9.78
CA THR A 126 3.07 -21.26 8.75
C THR A 126 2.06 -22.13 8.01
N GLY A 127 2.10 -22.08 6.67
CA GLY A 127 1.26 -22.92 5.82
C GLY A 127 -0.18 -22.41 5.64
N ALA A 128 -0.49 -21.21 6.11
CA ALA A 128 -1.69 -20.51 5.70
C ALA A 128 -1.57 -20.02 4.25
N VAL A 129 -2.69 -19.99 3.53
CA VAL A 129 -2.76 -19.38 2.19
C VAL A 129 -3.19 -17.91 2.24
N ALA A 130 -3.83 -17.52 3.34
CA ALA A 130 -4.20 -16.15 3.65
C ALA A 130 -4.40 -15.96 5.17
N LEU A 131 -4.26 -14.73 5.65
CA LEU A 131 -4.43 -14.36 7.05
C LEU A 131 -5.36 -13.17 7.25
N ARG A 132 -5.97 -13.10 8.44
CA ARG A 132 -6.46 -11.84 9.02
C ARG A 132 -5.97 -11.73 10.44
N LEU A 133 -5.65 -10.53 10.88
CA LEU A 133 -5.21 -10.26 12.25
C LEU A 133 -6.36 -9.61 13.03
N HIS A 134 -6.56 -10.08 14.25
CA HIS A 134 -7.46 -9.45 15.20
C HIS A 134 -6.68 -8.53 16.12
N PHE A 135 -7.23 -7.34 16.33
CA PHE A 135 -6.72 -6.32 17.22
C PHE A 135 -7.77 -6.07 18.30
N THR A 136 -7.31 -5.96 19.54
CA THR A 136 -8.11 -5.60 20.72
C THR A 136 -7.55 -4.35 21.37
N GLY A 137 -8.43 -3.56 22.00
CA GLY A 137 -8.06 -2.27 22.61
C GLY A 137 -7.42 -1.32 21.60
N PHE A 138 -7.87 -1.36 20.34
CA PHE A 138 -7.33 -0.56 19.26
C PHE A 138 -7.71 0.92 19.43
N HIS A 139 -6.80 1.71 19.99
CA HIS A 139 -7.03 3.13 20.28
C HIS A 139 -5.84 3.98 19.80
N VAL A 140 -5.69 4.11 18.49
CA VAL A 140 -4.51 4.77 17.90
C VAL A 140 -4.72 6.27 17.65
N GLY A 141 -5.94 6.78 17.85
CA GLY A 141 -6.28 8.20 17.66
C GLY A 141 -5.98 8.66 16.23
N ALA A 142 -5.20 9.74 16.09
CA ALA A 142 -4.75 10.23 14.77
C ALA A 142 -3.57 9.42 14.18
N GLY A 143 -3.07 8.41 14.90
CA GLY A 143 -2.07 7.48 14.40
C GLY A 143 -2.63 6.55 13.34
N ARG A 144 -1.73 5.78 12.72
CA ARG A 144 -2.08 4.88 11.61
C ARG A 144 -1.46 3.51 11.80
N VAL A 145 -2.26 2.47 11.63
CA VAL A 145 -1.81 1.09 11.56
C VAL A 145 -2.00 0.57 10.14
N THR A 146 -1.00 -0.09 9.60
CA THR A 146 -1.00 -0.64 8.24
C THR A 146 -0.66 -2.12 8.34
N VAL A 147 -1.44 -2.98 7.68
CA VAL A 147 -1.24 -4.44 7.69
C VAL A 147 -0.82 -4.89 6.30
N LEU A 148 0.47 -5.09 6.11
CA LEU A 148 1.11 -5.33 4.82
C LEU A 148 1.29 -6.82 4.55
N GLU A 149 1.21 -7.17 3.27
CA GLU A 149 1.72 -8.44 2.77
C GLU A 149 3.25 -8.49 2.83
N ALA A 150 3.80 -9.68 3.12
CA ALA A 150 5.25 -9.89 3.11
C ALA A 150 5.85 -9.62 1.72
N ASP A 151 5.18 -10.07 0.66
CA ASP A 151 5.58 -9.81 -0.72
C ASP A 151 5.41 -8.32 -1.07
N SER A 152 6.55 -7.64 -1.23
CA SER A 152 6.58 -6.23 -1.60
C SER A 152 5.87 -5.89 -2.91
N ALA A 153 5.78 -6.83 -3.87
CA ALA A 153 5.11 -6.60 -5.15
C ALA A 153 3.58 -6.46 -5.00
N LYS A 154 3.01 -7.02 -3.92
CA LYS A 154 1.56 -7.03 -3.68
C LYS A 154 1.08 -5.97 -2.69
N ARG A 155 2.01 -5.23 -2.04
CA ARG A 155 1.68 -4.20 -1.02
C ARG A 155 0.79 -3.05 -1.48
N GLY A 156 0.55 -2.89 -2.79
CA GLY A 156 -0.34 -1.87 -3.34
C GLY A 156 -1.81 -1.97 -2.91
N GLN A 157 -2.25 -3.10 -2.34
CA GLN A 157 -3.63 -3.30 -1.85
C GLN A 157 -3.79 -3.09 -0.34
N THR A 158 -2.77 -2.57 0.33
CA THR A 158 -2.76 -2.53 1.79
C THR A 158 -3.76 -1.51 2.35
N ARG A 159 -4.60 -1.94 3.29
CA ARG A 159 -5.44 -1.04 4.09
C ARG A 159 -4.70 -0.50 5.32
N SER A 160 -5.03 0.75 5.64
CA SER A 160 -4.67 1.40 6.89
C SER A 160 -5.88 1.63 7.79
N TYR A 161 -5.64 1.63 9.09
CA TYR A 161 -6.63 1.79 10.16
C TYR A 161 -6.19 2.92 11.10
N SER A 162 -7.14 3.67 11.64
CA SER A 162 -6.93 4.78 12.57
C SER A 162 -8.07 4.88 13.57
N GLY A 163 -7.97 5.80 14.55
CA GLY A 163 -9.00 6.00 15.57
C GLY A 163 -9.19 4.76 16.43
N ASP A 164 -10.46 4.37 16.60
CA ASP A 164 -10.87 3.19 17.37
C ASP A 164 -11.24 1.99 16.48
N GLY A 165 -10.72 1.99 15.24
CA GLY A 165 -11.05 1.01 14.21
C GLY A 165 -12.37 1.29 13.49
N PRO A 166 -12.74 0.46 12.49
CA PRO A 166 -13.92 0.69 11.64
C PRO A 166 -15.25 0.70 12.39
N ALA A 167 -15.39 -0.10 13.45
CA ALA A 167 -16.59 -0.15 14.28
C ALA A 167 -16.57 0.90 15.41
N GLY A 168 -15.41 1.50 15.70
CA GLY A 168 -15.27 2.52 16.74
C GLY A 168 -15.32 1.98 18.18
N ASP A 169 -15.12 0.68 18.37
CA ASP A 169 -15.20 -0.01 19.67
C ASP A 169 -13.85 -0.56 20.15
N GLY A 170 -12.76 -0.33 19.40
CA GLY A 170 -11.44 -0.86 19.70
C GLY A 170 -11.23 -2.32 19.27
N GLU A 171 -12.22 -2.95 18.63
CA GLU A 171 -12.12 -4.29 18.07
C GLU A 171 -11.96 -4.17 16.55
N LEU A 172 -10.92 -4.81 16.01
CA LEU A 172 -10.61 -4.70 14.58
C LEU A 172 -10.12 -6.05 14.06
N TRP A 173 -10.82 -6.58 13.06
CA TRP A 173 -10.22 -7.55 12.16
C TRP A 173 -9.66 -6.83 10.94
N SER A 174 -8.40 -7.09 10.61
CA SER A 174 -7.79 -6.60 9.37
C SER A 174 -8.54 -7.11 8.13
N ASP A 175 -8.22 -6.50 7.00
CA ASP A 175 -8.44 -7.09 5.69
C ASP A 175 -7.63 -8.39 5.53
N ILE A 176 -7.93 -9.12 4.46
CA ILE A 176 -7.23 -10.35 4.11
C ILE A 176 -5.83 -10.02 3.59
N VAL A 177 -4.84 -10.72 4.13
CA VAL A 177 -3.44 -10.68 3.70
C VAL A 177 -3.16 -11.99 2.97
N ASP A 178 -2.72 -11.92 1.72
CA ASP A 178 -2.30 -13.12 0.97
C ASP A 178 -1.04 -13.74 1.57
N GLY A 179 -1.01 -15.07 1.59
CA GLY A 179 0.11 -15.85 2.11
C GLY A 179 0.05 -16.08 3.62
N ASP A 180 1.17 -16.53 4.18
CA ASP A 180 1.27 -17.00 5.56
C ASP A 180 1.89 -15.98 6.51
N THR A 181 2.21 -14.78 6.03
CA THR A 181 2.98 -13.77 6.74
C THR A 181 2.38 -12.38 6.54
N ALA A 182 2.07 -11.71 7.66
CA ALA A 182 1.61 -10.32 7.70
C ALA A 182 2.61 -9.45 8.46
N ILE A 183 2.86 -8.24 7.96
CA ILE A 183 3.70 -7.24 8.62
C ILE A 183 2.79 -6.12 9.10
N VAL A 184 2.79 -5.86 10.41
CA VAL A 184 2.03 -4.76 11.00
C VAL A 184 2.98 -3.61 11.28
N GLU A 185 2.60 -2.44 10.80
CA GLU A 185 3.31 -1.19 11.03
C GLU A 185 2.39 -0.19 11.73
N TYR A 186 2.86 0.38 12.82
CA TYR A 186 2.18 1.47 13.52
C TYR A 186 3.01 2.75 13.45
N TYR A 187 2.35 3.78 12.96
CA TYR A 187 2.85 5.15 12.87
C TYR A 187 2.10 6.00 13.91
N PRO A 188 2.75 6.43 15.00
CA PRO A 188 2.12 7.30 15.98
C PRO A 188 1.83 8.67 15.38
N ALA A 189 0.77 9.33 15.86
CA ALA A 189 0.48 10.71 15.51
C ALA A 189 1.57 11.67 16.01
N ASP A 190 2.09 11.39 17.21
CA ASP A 190 3.21 12.10 17.79
C ASP A 190 4.53 11.43 17.35
N SER A 191 5.28 12.10 16.47
CA SER A 191 6.57 11.64 15.97
C SER A 191 7.68 11.62 17.02
N SER A 192 7.44 12.13 18.23
CA SER A 192 8.38 12.02 19.35
C SER A 192 8.35 10.63 20.01
N VAL A 193 7.28 9.85 19.82
CA VAL A 193 7.15 8.48 20.34
C VAL A 193 8.08 7.55 19.57
N LYS A 194 9.09 7.00 20.24
CA LYS A 194 10.13 6.13 19.64
C LYS A 194 10.38 4.84 20.43
N SER A 195 9.61 4.59 21.49
CA SER A 195 9.73 3.44 22.38
C SER A 195 8.41 3.17 23.10
N GLY A 196 8.30 2.00 23.71
CA GLY A 196 7.10 1.54 24.42
C GLY A 196 6.24 0.59 23.60
N ASP A 197 5.10 0.18 24.16
CA ASP A 197 4.16 -0.72 23.51
C ASP A 197 3.21 0.05 22.56
N ALA A 198 2.73 -0.65 21.53
CA ALA A 198 1.65 -0.13 20.71
C ALA A 198 0.36 0.01 21.54
N PRO A 199 -0.51 1.00 21.26
CA PRO A 199 -1.77 1.21 21.98
C PRO A 199 -2.87 0.25 21.49
N PHE A 200 -2.51 -1.03 21.33
CA PHE A 200 -3.38 -2.13 20.91
C PHE A 200 -2.65 -3.46 21.15
N ARG A 201 -3.41 -4.56 21.15
CA ARG A 201 -2.86 -5.93 21.14
C ARG A 201 -3.32 -6.67 19.89
N ILE A 202 -2.42 -7.46 19.30
CA ILE A 202 -2.78 -8.47 18.30
C ILE A 202 -2.95 -9.79 19.05
N ASP A 203 -4.20 -10.24 19.22
CA ASP A 203 -4.52 -11.41 20.07
C ASP A 203 -4.89 -12.65 19.26
N LYS A 204 -5.37 -12.51 18.02
CA LYS A 204 -5.75 -13.66 17.19
C LYS A 204 -5.30 -13.51 15.75
N VAL A 205 -5.16 -14.66 15.11
CA VAL A 205 -5.07 -14.77 13.65
C VAL A 205 -6.18 -15.66 13.13
N SER A 206 -6.78 -15.27 12.00
CA SER A 206 -7.55 -16.18 11.16
C SER A 206 -6.58 -16.88 10.20
N HIS A 207 -6.21 -18.12 10.52
CA HIS A 207 -5.35 -18.96 9.69
C HIS A 207 -6.20 -19.66 8.62
N MET A 208 -6.08 -19.24 7.36
CA MET A 208 -6.87 -19.79 6.25
C MET A 208 -6.06 -20.81 5.43
N TRP A 209 -6.69 -21.91 5.01
CA TRP A 209 -6.11 -22.90 4.08
C TRP A 209 -6.77 -22.86 2.69
N ALA A 210 -7.83 -22.05 2.52
CA ALA A 210 -8.38 -21.71 1.22
C ALA A 210 -8.56 -20.18 1.13
N SER A 211 -8.18 -19.59 0.00
CA SER A 211 -8.29 -18.14 -0.16
C SER A 211 -9.76 -17.75 -0.41
N PRO A 212 -10.31 -16.79 0.35
CA PRO A 212 -11.60 -16.18 0.03
C PRO A 212 -11.51 -15.23 -1.17
N LEU A 213 -10.30 -14.80 -1.58
CA LEU A 213 -10.12 -13.88 -2.71
C LEU A 213 -10.31 -14.56 -4.07
N GLU A 214 -10.10 -15.88 -4.15
CA GLU A 214 -10.31 -16.65 -5.38
C GLU A 214 -11.76 -17.14 -5.56
N ALA A 215 -12.65 -16.81 -4.62
CA ALA A 215 -14.03 -17.31 -4.60
C ALA A 215 -15.04 -16.38 -5.29
N PHE A 216 -14.59 -15.31 -5.97
CA PHE A 216 -15.44 -14.31 -6.62
C PHE A 216 -14.98 -13.99 -8.04
#